data_AF-L0EAZ4-F1
#
_entry.id   AF-L0EAZ4-F1
#
_cell.length_a   1.000
_cell.length_b   1.000
_cell.length_c   1.000
_cell.angle_alpha   90.00
_cell.angle_beta   90.00
_cell.angle_gamma   90.00
#
_symmetry.space_group_name_H-M   'P 1'
#
loop_
_entity.id
_entity.type
_entity.pdbx_description
1 polymer ?
#
loop_
_entity_poly.entity_id
_entity_poly.type
_entity_poly.pdbx_seq_one_letter_code
_entity_poly.pdbx_strand_id
1 'polypeptide(L)'
;MICSITKNKRPIPLVRSESGSFTVESTVVFPAVFLAVLALLFGAMIIHERVLLYHSASAAAERVAFRWDNSHRDPVTGVAPTGSYDPLYWRLTDDRMLQSIFNLGGDASEDAVIDLPANVGSERRQDGLITTKLLNGAGRVPEKYNGQAAYRRQLVLKRVAVELETFDIPAGAARLTGIAGIRASAAAPVSDPVELIRTVDLVRYYADRFGIGSGGAEQRAKAGGILRKHADKGRGSG
;
A
#
# COMPACT_ATOMS: atom_id res chain seq x y z
N MET A 1 29.82 -28.67 93.29
CA MET A 1 29.28 -29.72 92.41
C MET A 1 28.44 -29.01 91.34
N ILE A 2 29.01 -28.82 90.15
CA ILE A 2 28.45 -27.98 89.08
C ILE A 2 27.53 -28.87 88.23
N CYS A 3 26.22 -28.61 88.25
CA CYS A 3 25.26 -29.33 87.42
C CYS A 3 24.87 -28.47 86.20
N SER A 4 25.19 -29.01 85.04
CA SER A 4 24.90 -28.51 83.69
C SER A 4 23.40 -28.54 83.38
N ILE A 5 22.87 -27.47 82.78
CA ILE A 5 21.68 -27.54 81.92
C ILE A 5 21.92 -26.66 80.68
N THR A 6 22.37 -27.27 79.59
CA THR A 6 22.41 -26.67 78.27
C THR A 6 21.01 -26.74 77.63
N LYS A 7 20.30 -25.60 77.57
CA LYS A 7 19.04 -25.48 76.80
C LYS A 7 19.35 -25.37 75.30
N ASN A 8 19.28 -26.50 74.61
CA ASN A 8 19.31 -26.59 73.15
C ASN A 8 18.02 -25.98 72.55
N LYS A 9 18.08 -24.75 72.02
CA LYS A 9 16.98 -24.15 71.24
C LYS A 9 17.14 -24.57 69.78
N ARG A 10 16.32 -25.52 69.33
CA ARG A 10 16.17 -25.86 67.91
C ARG A 10 15.37 -24.75 67.21
N PRO A 11 15.80 -24.21 66.05
CA PRO A 11 14.95 -23.33 65.24
C PRO A 11 13.86 -24.18 64.58
N ILE A 12 12.61 -23.79 64.79
CA ILE A 12 11.43 -24.39 64.13
C ILE A 12 11.49 -23.97 62.65
N PRO A 13 11.42 -24.89 61.67
CA PRO A 13 11.43 -24.53 60.27
C PRO A 13 10.11 -23.86 59.89
N LEU A 14 10.16 -22.55 59.68
CA LEU A 14 9.03 -21.72 59.23
C LEU A 14 8.62 -21.98 57.76
N VAL A 15 9.11 -23.07 57.14
CA VAL A 15 9.04 -23.33 55.69
C VAL A 15 8.08 -24.49 55.36
N ARG A 16 7.25 -24.93 56.31
CA ARG A 16 6.32 -26.06 56.10
C ARG A 16 4.90 -25.77 56.60
N SER A 17 4.40 -24.59 56.27
CA SER A 17 3.01 -24.19 56.50
C SER A 17 2.28 -24.11 55.16
N GLU A 18 1.39 -25.06 54.89
CA GLU A 18 0.53 -25.06 53.68
C GLU A 18 -0.62 -24.04 53.78
N SER A 19 -0.87 -23.50 54.98
CA SER A 19 -1.99 -22.60 55.27
C SER A 19 -1.86 -21.21 54.61
N GLY A 20 -0.68 -20.84 54.10
CA GLY A 20 -0.45 -19.62 53.34
C GLY A 20 -0.36 -19.83 51.83
N SER A 21 -0.28 -21.09 51.37
CA SER A 21 -0.07 -21.42 49.95
C SER A 21 -1.23 -20.95 49.08
N PHE A 22 -2.47 -21.12 49.57
CA PHE A 22 -3.68 -20.72 48.85
C PHE A 22 -3.75 -19.20 48.59
N THR A 23 -3.33 -18.38 49.57
CA THR A 23 -3.29 -16.91 49.42
C THR A 23 -2.22 -16.48 48.43
N VAL A 24 -1.04 -17.12 48.46
CA VAL A 24 0.07 -16.82 47.54
C VAL A 24 -0.28 -17.24 46.11
N GLU A 25 -0.87 -18.42 45.93
CA GLU A 25 -1.35 -18.91 44.64
C GLU A 25 -2.42 -17.98 44.06
N SER A 26 -3.42 -17.60 44.87
CA SER A 26 -4.46 -16.66 44.45
C SER A 26 -3.91 -15.27 44.09
N THR A 27 -2.87 -14.81 44.80
CA THR A 27 -2.18 -13.53 44.53
C THR A 27 -1.38 -13.57 43.23
N VAL A 28 -0.98 -14.74 42.72
CA VAL A 28 -0.29 -14.89 41.43
C VAL A 28 -1.28 -15.14 40.30
N VAL A 29 -2.31 -15.96 40.52
CA VAL A 29 -3.30 -16.33 39.51
C VAL A 29 -4.11 -15.11 39.07
N PHE A 30 -4.55 -14.25 40.00
CA PHE A 30 -5.38 -13.09 39.63
C PHE A 30 -4.64 -12.09 38.71
N PRO A 31 -3.42 -11.61 39.02
CA PRO A 31 -2.65 -10.78 38.09
C PRO A 31 -2.32 -11.47 36.77
N ALA A 32 -2.05 -12.78 36.79
CA ALA A 32 -1.78 -13.55 35.57
C ALA A 32 -3.00 -13.57 34.64
N VAL A 33 -4.20 -13.85 35.17
CA VAL A 33 -5.45 -13.81 34.41
C VAL A 33 -5.74 -12.39 33.93
N PHE A 34 -5.52 -11.37 34.76
CA PHE A 34 -5.70 -9.98 34.36
C PHE A 34 -4.77 -9.57 33.21
N LEU A 35 -3.49 -9.94 33.27
CA LEU A 35 -2.53 -9.71 32.18
C LEU A 35 -2.92 -10.48 30.91
N ALA A 36 -3.44 -11.70 31.04
CA ALA A 36 -3.93 -12.46 29.89
C ALA A 36 -5.13 -11.77 29.20
N VAL A 37 -6.08 -11.24 29.99
CA VAL A 37 -7.22 -10.47 29.46
C VAL A 37 -6.74 -9.18 28.80
N LEU A 38 -5.80 -8.44 29.43
CA LEU A 38 -5.22 -7.23 28.84
C LEU A 38 -4.49 -7.52 27.53
N ALA A 39 -3.71 -8.61 27.46
CA ALA A 39 -3.03 -9.03 26.25
C ALA A 39 -4.04 -9.35 25.13
N LEU A 40 -5.15 -10.01 25.46
CA LEU A 40 -6.22 -10.30 24.51
C LEU A 40 -6.90 -9.02 24.01
N LEU A 41 -7.18 -8.05 24.91
CA LEU A 41 -7.76 -6.76 24.54
C LEU A 41 -6.84 -5.95 23.62
N PHE A 42 -5.55 -5.84 23.95
CA PHE A 42 -4.59 -5.15 23.09
C PHE A 42 -4.41 -5.87 21.76
N GLY A 43 -4.37 -7.20 21.75
CA GLY A 43 -4.30 -7.99 20.52
C GLY A 43 -5.51 -7.73 19.61
N ALA A 44 -6.72 -7.78 20.17
CA ALA A 44 -7.95 -7.50 19.42
C ALA A 44 -7.96 -6.08 18.82
N MET A 45 -7.50 -5.09 19.58
CA MET A 45 -7.42 -3.71 19.14
C MET A 45 -6.38 -3.48 18.03
N ILE A 46 -5.19 -4.12 18.12
CA ILE A 46 -4.18 -4.04 17.05
C ILE A 46 -4.70 -4.66 15.76
N ILE A 47 -5.38 -5.82 15.85
CA ILE A 47 -5.98 -6.47 14.69
C ILE A 47 -7.07 -5.58 14.08
N HIS A 48 -7.92 -4.97 14.91
CA HIS A 48 -8.95 -4.04 14.46
C HIS A 48 -8.36 -2.87 13.66
N GLU A 49 -7.34 -2.19 14.18
CA GLU A 49 -6.73 -1.07 13.46
C GLU A 49 -6.07 -1.51 12.15
N ARG A 50 -5.45 -2.70 12.12
CA ARG A 50 -4.88 -3.27 10.89
C ARG A 50 -5.96 -3.56 9.83
N VAL A 51 -7.11 -4.07 10.23
CA VAL A 51 -8.23 -4.35 9.32
C VAL A 51 -8.81 -3.04 8.76
N LEU A 52 -8.99 -2.01 9.59
CA LEU A 52 -9.45 -0.70 9.13
C LEU A 52 -8.47 -0.05 8.14
N LEU A 53 -7.17 -0.12 8.43
CA LEU A 53 -6.13 0.39 7.55
C LEU A 53 -6.07 -0.37 6.21
N TYR A 54 -6.22 -1.68 6.24
CA TYR A 54 -6.28 -2.48 5.01
C TYR A 54 -7.55 -2.18 4.20
N HIS A 55 -8.70 -2.04 4.86
CA HIS A 55 -9.96 -1.69 4.20
C HIS A 55 -9.88 -0.32 3.53
N SER A 56 -9.29 0.68 4.20
CA SER A 56 -9.11 2.02 3.60
C SER A 56 -8.16 2.00 2.41
N ALA A 57 -7.05 1.25 2.48
CA ALA A 57 -6.14 1.05 1.37
C ALA A 57 -6.81 0.34 0.18
N SER A 58 -7.57 -0.74 0.43
CA SER A 58 -8.28 -1.49 -0.61
C SER A 58 -9.35 -0.63 -1.28
N ALA A 59 -10.16 0.05 -0.48
CA ALA A 59 -11.18 0.96 -0.99
C ALA A 59 -10.57 2.09 -1.84
N ALA A 60 -9.43 2.65 -1.43
CA ALA A 60 -8.72 3.64 -2.23
C ALA A 60 -8.21 3.06 -3.56
N ALA A 61 -7.56 1.89 -3.53
CA ALA A 61 -7.05 1.23 -4.72
C ALA A 61 -8.17 0.88 -5.72
N GLU A 62 -9.27 0.31 -5.24
CA GLU A 62 -10.44 -0.05 -6.06
C GLU A 62 -11.12 1.18 -6.66
N ARG A 63 -11.29 2.26 -5.89
CA ARG A 63 -11.87 3.52 -6.37
C ARG A 63 -11.07 4.14 -7.50
N VAL A 64 -9.74 4.07 -7.43
CA VAL A 64 -8.86 4.53 -8.52
C VAL A 64 -9.00 3.60 -9.72
N ALA A 65 -8.89 2.28 -9.49
CA ALA A 65 -8.90 1.28 -10.55
C ALA A 65 -10.21 1.26 -11.35
N PHE A 66 -11.35 1.46 -10.69
CA PHE A 66 -12.67 1.51 -11.33
C PHE A 66 -12.87 2.78 -12.17
N ARG A 67 -12.29 3.91 -11.75
CA ARG A 67 -12.45 5.22 -12.42
C ARG A 67 -11.32 5.53 -13.41
N TRP A 68 -10.40 4.60 -13.62
CA TRP A 68 -9.18 4.81 -14.40
C TRP A 68 -9.43 5.30 -15.84
N ASP A 69 -10.59 4.98 -16.41
CA ASP A 69 -10.96 5.34 -17.77
C ASP A 69 -11.02 6.86 -18.01
N ASN A 70 -11.60 7.65 -17.09
CA ASN A 70 -11.78 9.10 -17.26
C ASN A 70 -11.49 9.87 -15.96
N SER A 71 -10.55 10.82 -16.01
CA SER A 71 -10.14 11.64 -14.88
C SER A 71 -11.25 12.56 -14.33
N HIS A 72 -12.23 12.91 -15.17
CA HIS A 72 -13.34 13.81 -14.83
C HIS A 72 -14.52 13.11 -14.16
N ARG A 73 -14.45 11.79 -13.91
CA ARG A 73 -15.51 11.06 -13.21
C ARG A 73 -15.69 11.61 -11.79
N ASP A 74 -16.94 11.90 -11.46
CA ASP A 74 -17.29 12.35 -10.13
C ASP A 74 -16.87 11.27 -9.10
N PRO A 75 -16.19 11.65 -8.01
CA PRO A 75 -15.68 10.65 -7.09
C PRO A 75 -16.69 9.95 -6.19
N VAL A 76 -17.91 10.46 -6.09
CA VAL A 76 -18.98 9.89 -5.26
C VAL A 76 -19.90 9.01 -6.11
N THR A 77 -20.30 9.51 -7.27
CA THR A 77 -21.26 8.88 -8.18
C THR A 77 -20.58 8.01 -9.24
N GLY A 78 -19.30 8.25 -9.54
CA GLY A 78 -18.54 7.54 -10.59
C GLY A 78 -18.94 7.92 -12.03
N VAL A 79 -19.88 8.86 -12.19
CA VAL A 79 -20.40 9.31 -13.49
C VAL A 79 -19.48 10.39 -14.07
N ALA A 80 -19.15 10.27 -15.36
CA ALA A 80 -18.44 11.32 -16.08
C ALA A 80 -19.43 12.37 -16.59
N PRO A 81 -19.17 13.67 -16.38
CA PRO A 81 -19.98 14.72 -17.00
C PRO A 81 -19.87 14.65 -18.53
N THR A 82 -20.99 14.90 -19.21
CA THR A 82 -21.06 14.85 -20.68
C THR A 82 -20.16 15.92 -21.29
N GLY A 83 -19.29 15.52 -22.23
CA GLY A 83 -18.38 16.44 -22.92
C GLY A 83 -17.02 16.64 -22.23
N SER A 84 -16.79 16.07 -21.05
CA SER A 84 -15.49 16.09 -20.38
C SER A 84 -14.82 14.72 -20.48
N TYR A 85 -13.94 14.59 -21.46
CA TYR A 85 -13.18 13.37 -21.72
C TYR A 85 -11.68 13.64 -21.67
N ASP A 86 -10.93 12.63 -21.28
CA ASP A 86 -9.49 12.66 -21.39
C ASP A 86 -9.03 12.60 -22.87
N PRO A 87 -7.81 13.06 -23.20
CA PRO A 87 -7.33 13.11 -24.58
C PRO A 87 -7.32 11.74 -25.28
N LEU A 88 -7.83 11.61 -26.50
CA LEU A 88 -8.06 10.30 -27.14
C LEU A 88 -6.87 9.32 -27.11
N TYR A 89 -5.64 9.82 -27.21
CA TYR A 89 -4.42 9.02 -27.27
C TYR A 89 -3.63 8.96 -25.95
N TRP A 90 -4.17 9.46 -24.84
CA TRP A 90 -3.49 9.49 -23.54
C TRP A 90 -2.97 8.11 -23.09
N ARG A 91 -3.67 7.04 -23.51
CA ARG A 91 -3.31 5.64 -23.21
C ARG A 91 -2.03 5.17 -23.92
N LEU A 92 -1.68 5.79 -25.04
CA LEU A 92 -0.46 5.49 -25.78
C LEU A 92 0.69 6.39 -25.35
N THR A 93 0.40 7.67 -25.09
CA THR A 93 1.39 8.69 -24.77
C THR A 93 1.69 8.77 -23.26
N ASP A 94 0.67 9.04 -22.44
CA ASP A 94 0.83 9.34 -21.01
C ASP A 94 0.87 8.07 -20.16
N ASP A 95 0.16 7.03 -20.57
CA ASP A 95 0.11 5.72 -19.93
C ASP A 95 1.27 4.79 -20.39
N ARG A 96 2.26 5.37 -21.09
CA ARG A 96 3.58 4.77 -21.44
C ARG A 96 3.52 3.43 -22.18
N MET A 97 2.41 3.09 -22.81
CA MET A 97 2.24 1.85 -23.57
C MET A 97 3.24 1.75 -24.73
N LEU A 98 3.41 2.82 -25.51
CA LEU A 98 4.39 2.86 -26.60
C LEU A 98 5.82 2.67 -26.08
N GLN A 99 6.13 3.25 -24.92
CA GLN A 99 7.45 3.13 -24.33
C GLN A 99 7.77 1.68 -23.95
N SER A 100 6.78 0.95 -23.43
CA SER A 100 6.93 -0.47 -23.08
C SER A 100 7.08 -1.39 -24.30
N ILE A 101 6.39 -1.13 -25.40
CA ILE A 101 6.44 -1.97 -26.62
C ILE A 101 7.78 -1.80 -27.36
N PHE A 102 8.25 -0.55 -27.47
CA PHE A 102 9.46 -0.21 -28.20
C PHE A 102 10.71 -0.12 -27.33
N ASN A 103 10.60 -0.44 -26.03
CA ASN A 103 11.68 -0.31 -25.05
C ASN A 103 12.36 1.07 -25.10
N LEU A 104 11.55 2.12 -25.26
CA LEU A 104 11.99 3.52 -25.41
C LEU A 104 12.35 4.18 -24.07
N GLY A 105 11.83 3.63 -22.96
CA GLY A 105 12.22 4.01 -21.61
C GLY A 105 13.33 3.08 -21.14
N GLY A 106 14.45 3.63 -20.68
CA GLY A 106 15.47 2.85 -19.98
C GLY A 106 14.89 2.20 -18.72
N ASP A 107 15.69 1.31 -18.10
CA ASP A 107 15.34 0.44 -16.95
C ASP A 107 14.65 1.12 -15.74
N ALA A 108 14.64 2.46 -15.69
CA ALA A 108 13.88 3.25 -14.73
C ALA A 108 12.48 3.58 -15.27
N SER A 109 11.56 2.63 -15.17
CA SER A 109 10.13 2.95 -15.27
C SER A 109 9.70 3.69 -14.01
N GLU A 110 9.70 5.03 -14.05
CA GLU A 110 9.25 5.85 -12.91
C GLU A 110 7.74 5.65 -12.71
N ASP A 111 7.34 4.77 -11.80
CA ASP A 111 5.94 4.61 -11.38
C ASP A 111 5.36 5.99 -11.02
N ALA A 112 4.11 6.26 -11.41
CA ALA A 112 3.44 7.49 -10.97
C ALA A 112 3.04 7.29 -9.50
N VAL A 113 3.66 8.06 -8.59
CA VAL A 113 3.43 7.97 -7.15
C VAL A 113 2.89 9.29 -6.63
N ILE A 114 1.94 9.22 -5.70
CA ILE A 114 1.42 10.37 -4.96
C ILE A 114 1.46 10.07 -3.46
N ASP A 115 1.69 11.09 -2.65
CA ASP A 115 1.62 10.98 -1.19
C ASP A 115 0.17 11.13 -0.70
N LEU A 116 -0.15 10.43 0.40
CA LEU A 116 -1.43 10.42 1.08
C LEU A 116 -1.24 10.83 2.56
N PRO A 117 -2.18 11.56 3.16
CA PRO A 117 -3.42 12.06 2.58
C PRO A 117 -3.13 13.22 1.63
N ALA A 118 -3.78 13.22 0.46
CA ALA A 118 -3.48 14.23 -0.54
C ALA A 118 -4.26 15.53 -0.27
N ASN A 119 -3.56 16.62 -0.02
CA ASN A 119 -4.17 17.93 0.15
C ASN A 119 -4.83 18.36 -1.17
N VAL A 120 -6.18 18.37 -1.21
CA VAL A 120 -7.00 18.72 -2.39
C VAL A 120 -6.85 20.20 -2.83
N GLY A 121 -5.88 20.94 -2.27
CA GLY A 121 -5.65 22.36 -2.52
C GLY A 121 -4.19 22.78 -2.70
N SER A 122 -3.20 21.87 -2.57
CA SER A 122 -1.82 22.21 -2.95
C SER A 122 -1.73 22.27 -4.47
N GLU A 123 -1.38 23.46 -4.97
CA GLU A 123 -1.17 23.86 -6.35
C GLU A 123 -1.12 22.68 -7.34
N ARG A 124 -2.05 22.70 -8.30
CA ARG A 124 -2.12 21.85 -9.50
C ARG A 124 -0.85 22.05 -10.34
N ARG A 125 0.29 21.60 -9.83
CA ARG A 125 1.64 21.79 -10.35
C ARG A 125 1.81 20.84 -11.53
N GLN A 126 1.29 21.22 -12.69
CA GLN A 126 1.57 20.59 -14.00
C GLN A 126 1.74 19.05 -13.96
N ASP A 127 0.90 18.41 -13.15
CA ASP A 127 1.07 17.01 -12.79
C ASP A 127 0.33 16.20 -13.86
N GLY A 128 1.03 15.22 -14.46
CA GLY A 128 0.53 14.46 -15.59
C GLY A 128 -0.87 13.87 -15.38
N LEU A 129 -1.59 13.54 -16.46
CA LEU A 129 -2.95 13.01 -16.38
C LEU A 129 -3.08 11.81 -15.41
N ILE A 130 -2.04 10.98 -15.33
CA ILE A 130 -1.96 9.79 -14.46
C ILE A 130 -1.95 10.17 -12.98
N THR A 131 -1.19 11.18 -12.56
CA THR A 131 -1.15 11.61 -11.15
C THR A 131 -2.47 12.28 -10.75
N THR A 132 -3.10 13.02 -11.68
CA THR A 132 -4.46 13.55 -11.47
C THR A 132 -5.49 12.43 -11.28
N LYS A 133 -5.43 11.36 -12.07
CA LYS A 133 -6.30 10.17 -11.91
C LYS A 133 -6.07 9.47 -10.57
N LEU A 134 -4.82 9.31 -10.15
CA LEU A 134 -4.46 8.77 -8.84
C LEU A 134 -5.04 9.63 -7.72
N LEU A 135 -4.88 10.96 -7.81
CA LEU A 135 -5.34 11.92 -6.80
C LEU A 135 -6.86 11.90 -6.63
N ASN A 136 -7.61 11.95 -7.73
CA ASN A 136 -9.08 11.89 -7.72
C ASN A 136 -9.62 10.57 -7.13
N GLY A 137 -8.83 9.51 -7.24
CA GLY A 137 -9.12 8.17 -6.73
C GLY A 137 -8.80 8.00 -5.24
N ALA A 138 -7.53 8.20 -4.91
CA ALA A 138 -6.92 7.86 -3.62
C ALA A 138 -6.92 9.02 -2.61
N GLY A 139 -7.12 10.28 -3.04
CA GLY A 139 -7.13 11.44 -2.15
C GLY A 139 -8.28 11.48 -1.12
N ARG A 140 -9.15 10.47 -1.08
CA ARG A 140 -10.24 10.32 -0.09
C ARG A 140 -9.89 9.41 1.09
N VAL A 141 -8.61 9.07 1.26
CA VAL A 141 -8.15 8.37 2.46
C VAL A 141 -8.28 9.32 3.67
N PRO A 142 -8.76 8.84 4.84
CA PRO A 142 -8.82 9.64 6.05
C PRO A 142 -7.47 10.27 6.42
N GLU A 143 -7.47 11.51 6.92
CA GLU A 143 -6.25 12.26 7.26
C GLU A 143 -5.40 11.61 8.35
N LYS A 144 -5.97 10.71 9.14
CA LYS A 144 -5.25 9.92 10.16
C LYS A 144 -4.26 8.90 9.60
N TYR A 145 -4.29 8.64 8.29
CA TYR A 145 -3.45 7.66 7.61
C TYR A 145 -2.49 8.36 6.67
N ASN A 146 -1.20 8.07 6.83
CA ASN A 146 -0.16 8.53 5.92
C ASN A 146 0.22 7.42 4.96
N GLY A 147 0.77 7.76 3.80
CA GLY A 147 1.30 6.74 2.89
C GLY A 147 1.41 7.22 1.46
N GLN A 148 1.32 6.30 0.52
CA GLN A 148 1.51 6.57 -0.90
C GLN A 148 0.57 5.75 -1.77
N ALA A 149 0.12 6.30 -2.90
CA ALA A 149 -0.54 5.58 -3.96
C ALA A 149 0.31 5.58 -5.22
N ALA A 150 0.54 4.40 -5.78
CA ALA A 150 1.36 4.19 -6.96
C ALA A 150 0.54 3.54 -8.08
N TYR A 151 0.69 4.06 -9.30
CA TYR A 151 0.26 3.39 -10.51
C TYR A 151 1.45 2.67 -11.14
N ARG A 152 1.31 1.35 -11.31
CA ARG A 152 2.34 0.50 -11.91
C ARG A 152 1.79 -0.24 -13.11
N ARG A 153 2.55 -0.19 -14.21
CA ARG A 153 2.30 -0.97 -15.43
C ARG A 153 3.35 -2.06 -15.54
N GLN A 154 2.93 -3.31 -15.48
CA GLN A 154 3.79 -4.48 -15.68
C GLN A 154 3.39 -5.17 -17.00
N LEU A 155 4.17 -4.92 -18.05
CA LEU A 155 3.98 -5.46 -19.41
C LEU A 155 2.59 -5.14 -20.00
N VAL A 156 1.59 -5.96 -19.67
CA VAL A 156 0.21 -5.91 -20.16
C VAL A 156 -0.76 -5.52 -19.03
N LEU A 157 -0.39 -5.84 -17.78
CA LEU A 157 -1.25 -5.64 -16.62
C LEU A 157 -0.99 -4.28 -15.97
N LYS A 158 -2.07 -3.60 -15.62
CA LYS A 158 -2.07 -2.30 -14.96
C LYS A 158 -2.61 -2.48 -13.55
N ARG A 159 -1.93 -1.94 -12.55
CA ARG A 159 -2.35 -2.04 -11.16
C ARG A 159 -2.15 -0.71 -10.45
N VAL A 160 -3.08 -0.42 -9.56
CA VAL A 160 -2.94 0.66 -8.59
C VAL A 160 -2.63 0.02 -7.25
N ALA A 161 -1.51 0.41 -6.64
CA ALA A 161 -1.11 -0.02 -5.30
C ALA A 161 -1.26 1.17 -4.35
N VAL A 162 -1.82 0.94 -3.18
CA VAL A 162 -1.95 1.93 -2.11
C VAL A 162 -1.33 1.34 -0.86
N GLU A 163 -0.38 2.06 -0.30
CA GLU A 163 0.30 1.73 0.95
C GLU A 163 -0.06 2.78 1.97
N LEU A 164 -0.58 2.35 3.11
CA LEU A 164 -0.95 3.21 4.22
C LEU A 164 -0.25 2.75 5.50
N GLU A 165 0.07 3.73 6.33
CA GLU A 165 0.64 3.55 7.65
C GLU A 165 -0.08 4.43 8.68
N THR A 166 -0.17 3.91 9.89
CA THR A 166 -0.68 4.63 11.05
C THR A 166 0.23 4.43 12.25
N PHE A 167 0.41 5.50 13.02
CA PHE A 167 1.18 5.54 14.25
C PHE A 167 0.27 5.69 15.49
N ASP A 168 -1.06 5.61 15.30
CA ASP A 168 -2.04 5.73 16.38
C ASP A 168 -2.22 4.41 17.13
N ILE A 169 -1.18 4.00 17.86
CA ILE A 169 -1.20 2.83 18.73
C ILE A 169 -1.17 3.30 20.18
N PRO A 170 -2.08 2.83 21.06
CA PRO A 170 -2.05 3.13 22.47
C PRO A 170 -0.69 2.81 23.10
N ALA A 171 -0.15 3.78 23.85
CA ALA A 171 1.21 3.70 24.40
C ALA A 171 1.47 2.44 25.24
N GLY A 172 0.45 1.92 25.93
CA GLY A 172 0.55 0.65 26.68
C GLY A 172 0.79 -0.55 25.76
N ALA A 173 0.07 -0.65 24.65
CA ALA A 173 0.25 -1.71 23.66
C ALA A 173 1.59 -1.58 22.93
N ALA A 174 1.99 -0.35 22.56
CA ALA A 174 3.28 -0.10 21.91
C ALA A 174 4.47 -0.49 22.80
N ARG A 175 4.42 -0.19 24.11
CA ARG A 175 5.45 -0.60 25.08
C ARG A 175 5.50 -2.12 25.28
N LEU A 176 4.36 -2.79 25.27
CA LEU A 176 4.29 -4.23 25.49
C LEU A 176 4.72 -5.04 24.25
N THR A 177 4.39 -4.55 23.05
CA THR A 177 4.62 -5.27 21.78
C THR A 177 5.87 -4.81 21.03
N GLY A 178 6.39 -3.62 21.32
CA GLY A 178 7.49 -3.00 20.57
C GLY A 178 7.09 -2.47 19.18
N ILE A 179 5.79 -2.50 18.83
CA ILE A 179 5.29 -2.07 17.53
C ILE A 179 5.10 -0.55 17.54
N ALA A 180 5.84 0.15 16.69
CA ALA A 180 5.77 1.61 16.57
C ALA A 180 4.72 2.11 15.56
N GLY A 181 4.26 1.25 14.66
CA GLY A 181 3.26 1.60 13.64
C GLY A 181 2.69 0.37 12.95
N ILE A 182 1.49 0.52 12.37
CA ILE A 182 0.81 -0.51 11.59
C ILE A 182 0.86 -0.08 10.14
N ARG A 183 1.23 -1.02 9.25
CA ARG A 183 1.26 -0.81 7.81
C ARG A 183 0.31 -1.78 7.12
N ALA A 184 -0.37 -1.29 6.09
CA ALA A 184 -1.18 -2.11 5.20
C ALA A 184 -0.94 -1.68 3.76
N SER A 185 -0.90 -2.65 2.86
CA SER A 185 -0.79 -2.44 1.42
C SER A 185 -1.92 -3.20 0.73
N ALA A 186 -2.55 -2.55 -0.23
CA ALA A 186 -3.58 -3.13 -1.07
C ALA A 186 -3.33 -2.75 -2.52
N ALA A 187 -3.67 -3.65 -3.45
CA ALA A 187 -3.53 -3.39 -4.87
C ALA A 187 -4.77 -3.86 -5.63
N ALA A 188 -5.22 -3.03 -6.58
CA ALA A 188 -6.35 -3.34 -7.44
C ALA A 188 -5.92 -3.32 -8.92
N PRO A 189 -6.30 -4.33 -9.72
CA PRO A 189 -6.11 -4.28 -11.16
C PRO A 189 -7.03 -3.23 -11.78
N VAL A 190 -6.52 -2.47 -12.74
CA VAL A 190 -7.34 -1.51 -13.49
C VAL A 190 -8.41 -2.27 -14.28
N SER A 191 -9.67 -1.98 -14.01
CA SER A 191 -10.82 -2.66 -14.61
C SER A 191 -11.27 -1.96 -15.88
N ASP A 192 -10.59 -2.22 -17.00
CA ASP A 192 -10.98 -1.73 -18.33
C ASP A 192 -10.88 -2.88 -19.36
N PRO A 193 -11.96 -3.69 -19.51
CA PRO A 193 -11.91 -4.88 -20.37
C PRO A 193 -11.72 -4.53 -21.85
N VAL A 194 -12.24 -3.39 -22.31
CA VAL A 194 -12.11 -2.93 -23.70
C VAL A 194 -10.65 -2.59 -23.99
N GLU A 195 -9.99 -1.87 -23.08
CA GLU A 195 -8.58 -1.56 -23.23
C GLU A 195 -7.66 -2.76 -23.05
N LEU A 196 -8.06 -3.75 -22.25
CA LEU A 196 -7.30 -4.99 -22.14
C LEU A 196 -7.26 -5.72 -23.49
N ILE A 197 -8.41 -5.90 -24.14
CA ILE A 197 -8.50 -6.55 -25.46
C ILE A 197 -7.67 -5.76 -26.48
N ARG A 198 -7.82 -4.43 -26.53
CA ARG A 198 -7.05 -3.56 -27.43
C ARG A 198 -5.55 -3.67 -27.17
N THR A 199 -5.12 -3.71 -25.91
CA THR A 199 -3.71 -3.83 -25.53
C THR A 199 -3.15 -5.18 -25.97
N VAL A 200 -3.87 -6.27 -25.70
CA VAL A 200 -3.45 -7.62 -26.07
C VAL A 200 -3.36 -7.77 -27.58
N ASP A 201 -4.36 -7.27 -28.32
CA ASP A 201 -4.35 -7.31 -29.79
C ASP A 201 -3.23 -6.45 -30.38
N LEU A 202 -3.00 -5.24 -29.83
CA LEU A 202 -1.88 -4.39 -30.24
C LEU A 202 -0.54 -5.11 -30.03
N VAL A 203 -0.32 -5.67 -28.83
CA VAL A 203 0.90 -6.40 -28.52
C VAL A 203 1.08 -7.59 -29.46
N ARG A 204 0.01 -8.36 -29.73
CA ARG A 204 0.02 -9.49 -30.67
C ARG A 204 0.36 -9.03 -32.10
N TYR A 205 -0.29 -7.98 -32.60
CA TYR A 205 -0.06 -7.46 -33.94
C TYR A 205 1.37 -6.94 -34.12
N TYR A 206 1.89 -6.17 -33.16
CA TYR A 206 3.26 -5.67 -33.21
C TYR A 206 4.29 -6.79 -33.01
N ALA A 207 3.96 -7.80 -32.20
CA ALA A 207 4.80 -8.98 -32.03
C ALA A 207 4.92 -9.80 -33.33
N ASP A 208 3.83 -9.95 -34.09
CA ASP A 208 3.85 -10.58 -35.41
C ASP A 208 4.60 -9.72 -36.43
N ARG A 209 4.34 -8.41 -36.45
CA ARG A 209 4.92 -7.49 -37.44
C ARG A 209 6.42 -7.27 -37.26
N PHE A 210 6.89 -7.14 -36.03
CA PHE A 210 8.29 -6.85 -35.70
C PHE A 210 9.03 -8.08 -35.16
N GLY A 211 8.37 -9.22 -35.00
CA GLY A 211 8.94 -10.47 -34.47
C GLY A 211 9.19 -10.46 -32.95
N ILE A 212 9.02 -11.61 -32.29
CA ILE A 212 9.40 -11.85 -30.88
C ILE A 212 10.79 -12.51 -30.86
N GLY A 213 11.85 -11.76 -30.58
CA GLY A 213 13.23 -12.29 -30.53
C GLY A 213 14.30 -11.22 -30.71
N SER A 214 15.58 -11.61 -30.76
CA SER A 214 16.72 -10.69 -30.89
C SER A 214 16.69 -9.85 -32.18
N GLY A 215 16.29 -10.44 -33.31
CA GLY A 215 16.10 -9.72 -34.58
C GLY A 215 14.93 -8.72 -34.55
N GLY A 216 13.90 -9.00 -33.75
CA GLY A 216 12.78 -8.09 -33.54
C GLY A 216 13.07 -6.96 -32.56
N ALA A 217 13.92 -7.23 -31.56
CA ALA A 217 14.40 -6.21 -30.63
C ALA A 217 15.19 -5.10 -31.35
N GLU A 218 16.01 -5.46 -32.34
CA GLU A 218 16.76 -4.47 -33.14
C GLU A 218 15.85 -3.59 -34.00
N GLN A 219 14.80 -4.16 -34.62
CA GLN A 219 13.82 -3.39 -35.39
C GLN A 219 12.99 -2.46 -34.50
N ARG A 220 12.58 -2.93 -33.32
CA ARG A 220 11.89 -2.10 -32.33
C ARG A 220 12.77 -0.96 -31.81
N ALA A 221 14.05 -1.22 -31.57
CA ALA A 221 15.01 -0.20 -31.18
C ALA A 221 15.22 0.86 -32.28
N LYS A 222 15.32 0.45 -33.56
CA LYS A 222 15.38 1.37 -34.71
C LYS A 222 14.10 2.22 -34.83
N ALA A 223 12.93 1.60 -34.72
CA ALA A 223 11.65 2.31 -34.72
C ALA A 223 11.54 3.31 -33.56
N GLY A 224 11.95 2.90 -32.36
CA GLY A 224 12.03 3.78 -31.21
C GLY A 224 12.98 4.98 -31.44
N GLY A 225 14.14 4.74 -32.04
CA GLY A 225 15.08 5.81 -32.40
C GLY A 225 14.48 6.85 -33.36
N ILE A 226 13.62 6.44 -34.29
CA ILE A 226 12.90 7.34 -35.20
C ILE A 226 11.84 8.16 -34.44
N LEU A 227 11.09 7.52 -33.55
CA LEU A 227 10.08 8.19 -32.72
C LEU A 227 10.71 9.24 -31.82
N ARG A 228 11.86 8.95 -31.21
CA ARG A 228 12.57 9.91 -30.35
C ARG A 228 13.05 11.14 -31.14
N LYS A 229 13.59 10.93 -32.34
CA LYS A 229 13.99 12.02 -33.25
C LYS A 229 12.82 12.94 -33.62
N HIS A 230 11.62 12.38 -33.83
CA HIS A 230 10.43 13.18 -34.14
C HIS A 230 9.85 13.88 -32.91
N ALA A 231 9.89 13.22 -31.75
CA ALA A 231 9.47 13.82 -30.47
C ALA A 231 10.34 15.03 -30.10
N ASP A 232 11.66 14.92 -30.27
CA ASP A 232 12.59 16.05 -30.00
C ASP A 232 12.42 17.19 -31.01
N LYS A 233 12.15 16.88 -32.28
CA LYS A 233 11.92 17.88 -33.33
C LYS A 233 10.63 18.68 -33.12
N GLY A 234 9.59 18.06 -32.55
CA GLY A 234 8.34 18.74 -32.18
C GLY A 234 8.43 19.61 -30.93
N ARG A 235 9.43 19.38 -30.06
CA ARG A 235 9.65 20.15 -28.82
C ARG A 235 10.46 21.44 -29.03
N GLY A 236 11.15 21.57 -30.17
CA GLY A 236 11.99 22.74 -30.51
C GLY A 236 11.34 23.80 -31.40
N SER A 237 10.05 23.67 -31.73
CA SER A 237 9.33 24.62 -32.60
C SER A 237 8.08 25.23 -31.94
N GLY A 238 8.06 25.33 -30.61
CA GLY A 238 6.99 25.97 -29.83
C GLY A 238 7.56 27.05 -28.94
#